data_AF-K9HLW2-F1
#
_entry.id   AF-K9HLW2-F1
#
_cell.length_a   1.000
_cell.length_b   1.000
_cell.length_c   1.000
_cell.angle_alpha   90.00
_cell.angle_beta   90.00
_cell.angle_gamma   90.00
#
_symmetry.space_group_name_H-M   'P 1'
#
loop_
_entity.id
_entity.type
_entity.pdbx_description
1 polymer ?
#
loop_
_entity_poly.entity_id
_entity_poly.type
_entity_poly.pdbx_seq_one_letter_code
_entity_poly.pdbx_strand_id
1 'polypeptide(L)'
;MSWEAVALTAGAGGLLALLVGGPLWVGDAAQDEEDRKRLAASLAGRGDLKTLTTAEAPAAFTRAFDRLFGPSPGRLGFIFKAILLSLLTGAVLLATFLVVNPVFLTSVLSDSYQRGAVFGQFLKVIIVVNLAVDYICLVYCRDVVGRLARGWSVRALARTLALDLGVKALVMLIAMIFVFSGIAGQNGPVGRQQLAVFQSLPHVLLDGATFGNLSAIYIWSGFISSLWLWGWLVLTPRLARMGMGSGNRPMRTVALALGGGAAALYWLAVGIASLI
;
A
#
# COMPACT_ATOMS: atom_id res chain seq x y z
N MET A 1 -14.60 15.48 19.54
CA MET A 1 -13.83 15.62 18.27
C MET A 1 -14.40 16.81 17.52
N SER A 2 -13.58 17.77 17.06
CA SER A 2 -14.08 18.93 16.30
C SER A 2 -14.61 18.51 14.92
N TRP A 3 -15.50 19.31 14.33
CA TRP A 3 -15.98 19.10 12.95
C TRP A 3 -14.85 19.00 11.93
N GLU A 4 -13.80 19.80 12.11
CA GLU A 4 -12.59 19.78 11.26
C GLU A 4 -11.88 18.44 11.31
N ALA A 5 -11.75 17.85 12.51
CA ALA A 5 -11.19 16.50 12.67
C ALA A 5 -12.07 15.45 11.99
N VAL A 6 -13.41 15.54 12.10
CA VAL A 6 -14.33 14.63 11.38
C VAL A 6 -14.14 14.74 9.86
N ALA A 7 -14.10 15.95 9.32
CA ALA A 7 -13.93 16.20 7.89
C ALA A 7 -12.56 15.71 7.36
N LEU A 8 -11.48 15.96 8.10
CA LEU A 8 -10.14 15.46 7.77
C LEU A 8 -10.06 13.94 7.82
N THR A 9 -10.69 13.32 8.82
CA THR A 9 -10.70 11.85 8.98
C THR A 9 -11.51 11.19 7.86
N ALA A 10 -12.67 11.76 7.50
CA ALA A 10 -13.47 11.30 6.36
C ALA A 10 -12.74 11.50 5.01
N GLY A 11 -12.05 12.62 4.85
CA GLY A 11 -11.20 12.90 3.69
C GLY A 11 -10.04 11.91 3.56
N ALA A 12 -9.32 11.63 4.67
CA ALA A 12 -8.23 10.67 4.71
C ALA A 12 -8.70 9.24 4.43
N GLY A 13 -9.82 8.81 5.02
CA GLY A 13 -10.43 7.51 4.74
C GLY A 13 -10.88 7.37 3.27
N GLY A 14 -11.46 8.43 2.69
CA GLY A 14 -11.82 8.48 1.26
C GLY A 14 -10.60 8.44 0.34
N LEU A 15 -9.54 9.18 0.68
CA LEU A 15 -8.26 9.16 -0.04
C LEU A 15 -7.58 7.80 0.03
N LEU A 16 -7.55 7.17 1.21
CA LEU A 16 -7.05 5.81 1.40
C LEU A 16 -7.86 4.82 0.56
N ALA A 17 -9.19 4.96 0.55
CA ALA A 17 -10.06 4.13 -0.27
C ALA A 17 -9.78 4.29 -1.77
N LEU A 18 -9.53 5.51 -2.23
CA LEU A 18 -9.16 5.82 -3.61
C LEU A 18 -7.74 5.34 -3.96
N LEU A 19 -6.77 5.39 -3.04
CA LEU A 19 -5.42 4.88 -3.31
C LEU A 19 -5.36 3.36 -3.32
N VAL A 20 -6.14 2.70 -2.47
CA VAL A 20 -6.18 1.23 -2.41
C VAL A 20 -7.07 0.66 -3.52
N GLY A 21 -8.21 1.29 -3.81
CA GLY A 21 -9.19 0.80 -4.78
C GLY A 21 -9.12 1.45 -6.17
N GLY A 22 -8.72 2.72 -6.27
CA GLY A 22 -8.72 3.50 -7.51
C GLY A 22 -7.89 2.88 -8.64
N PRO A 23 -6.66 2.39 -8.40
CA PRO A 23 -5.89 1.69 -9.41
C PRO A 23 -6.62 0.45 -9.97
N LEU A 24 -7.33 -0.30 -9.12
CA LEU A 24 -8.12 -1.45 -9.55
C LEU A 24 -9.34 -1.04 -10.38
N TRP A 25 -9.94 0.11 -10.06
CA TRP A 25 -11.03 0.69 -10.85
C TRP A 25 -10.54 1.21 -12.21
N VAL A 26 -9.41 1.90 -12.26
CA VAL A 26 -8.78 2.33 -13.53
C VAL A 26 -8.40 1.11 -14.37
N GLY A 27 -7.93 0.03 -13.74
CA GLY A 27 -7.69 -1.25 -14.39
C GLY A 27 -8.94 -1.82 -15.07
N ASP A 28 -10.12 -1.76 -14.42
CA ASP A 28 -11.42 -2.18 -14.98
C ASP A 28 -11.84 -1.37 -16.20
N ALA A 29 -11.72 -0.04 -16.10
CA ALA A 29 -12.13 0.87 -17.16
C ALA A 29 -11.27 0.72 -18.41
N ALA A 30 -10.04 0.26 -18.24
CA ALA A 30 -9.13 0.00 -19.34
C ALA A 30 -9.38 -1.35 -20.02
N GLN A 31 -10.00 -2.34 -19.36
CA GLN A 31 -10.20 -3.70 -19.91
C GLN A 31 -11.12 -3.72 -21.14
N ASP A 32 -10.78 -4.59 -22.09
CA ASP A 32 -11.57 -4.78 -23.30
C ASP A 32 -12.95 -5.33 -22.93
N GLU A 33 -13.99 -4.89 -23.65
CA GLU A 33 -15.39 -5.21 -23.39
C GLU A 33 -15.62 -6.74 -23.26
N GLU A 34 -14.89 -7.53 -24.06
CA GLU A 34 -14.98 -8.98 -24.08
C GLU A 34 -14.30 -9.63 -22.86
N ASP A 35 -13.11 -9.16 -22.47
CA ASP A 35 -12.41 -9.60 -21.26
C ASP A 35 -13.20 -9.24 -19.99
N ARG A 36 -13.83 -8.06 -19.98
CA ARG A 36 -14.71 -7.61 -18.89
C ARG A 36 -15.96 -8.47 -18.79
N LYS A 37 -16.56 -8.88 -19.92
CA LYS A 37 -17.70 -9.80 -19.96
C LYS A 37 -17.30 -11.22 -19.54
N ARG A 38 -16.12 -11.70 -19.93
CA ARG A 38 -15.58 -13.00 -19.48
C ARG A 38 -15.35 -13.02 -17.97
N LEU A 39 -14.74 -11.96 -17.44
CA LEU A 39 -14.55 -11.75 -16.02
C LEU A 39 -15.89 -11.60 -15.27
N ALA A 40 -16.85 -10.83 -15.78
CA ALA A 40 -18.16 -10.68 -15.14
C ALA A 40 -18.97 -11.99 -15.19
N ALA A 41 -18.92 -12.75 -16.29
CA ALA A 41 -19.60 -14.04 -16.42
C ALA A 41 -19.02 -15.10 -15.48
N SER A 42 -17.69 -15.10 -15.33
CA SER A 42 -17.01 -16.01 -14.41
C SER A 42 -17.24 -15.61 -12.94
N LEU A 43 -17.30 -14.31 -12.63
CA LEU A 43 -17.67 -13.80 -11.31
C LEU A 43 -19.17 -13.94 -10.97
N ALA A 44 -20.04 -14.03 -11.96
CA ALA A 44 -21.47 -14.29 -11.79
C ALA A 44 -21.80 -15.78 -11.61
N GLY A 45 -20.79 -16.67 -11.59
CA GLY A 45 -20.99 -18.12 -11.48
C GLY A 45 -21.71 -18.74 -12.68
N ARG A 46 -21.81 -18.02 -13.80
CA ARG A 46 -22.46 -18.47 -15.06
C ARG A 46 -21.48 -19.11 -16.05
N GLY A 47 -20.19 -19.11 -15.72
CA GLY A 47 -19.17 -19.95 -16.35
C GLY A 47 -18.80 -21.10 -15.44
N ASP A 48 -18.10 -22.10 -15.99
CA ASP A 48 -17.51 -23.18 -15.20
C ASP A 48 -16.65 -22.53 -14.10
N LEU A 49 -17.09 -22.57 -12.83
CA LEU A 49 -16.34 -21.96 -11.71
C LEU A 49 -14.92 -22.54 -11.57
N LYS A 50 -14.68 -23.65 -12.28
CA LYS A 50 -13.40 -24.29 -12.56
C LYS A 50 -12.56 -23.65 -13.69
N THR A 51 -12.93 -22.52 -14.30
CA THR A 51 -12.14 -21.87 -15.38
C THR A 51 -11.67 -20.44 -15.06
N LEU A 52 -12.29 -19.75 -14.10
CA LEU A 52 -11.63 -18.68 -13.33
C LEU A 52 -10.48 -19.23 -12.44
N THR A 53 -10.13 -20.50 -12.65
CA THR A 53 -9.05 -21.22 -12.03
C THR A 53 -7.73 -20.59 -12.37
N THR A 54 -7.08 -20.15 -11.31
CA THR A 54 -5.66 -20.42 -11.03
C THR A 54 -4.64 -19.63 -11.86
N ALA A 55 -4.81 -19.45 -13.17
CA ALA A 55 -3.92 -18.66 -14.02
C ALA A 55 -4.51 -17.30 -14.46
N GLU A 56 -5.84 -17.20 -14.58
CA GLU A 56 -6.50 -15.98 -15.10
C GLU A 56 -6.42 -14.80 -14.13
N ALA A 57 -6.56 -15.03 -12.82
CA ALA A 57 -6.49 -13.96 -11.82
C ALA A 57 -5.08 -13.30 -11.75
N PRO A 58 -3.97 -14.06 -11.73
CA PRO A 58 -2.63 -13.50 -11.92
C PRO A 58 -2.48 -12.74 -13.24
N ALA A 59 -2.92 -13.30 -14.36
CA ALA A 59 -2.78 -12.65 -15.67
C ALA A 59 -3.60 -11.35 -15.78
N ALA A 60 -4.79 -11.32 -15.19
CA ALA A 60 -5.62 -10.12 -15.11
C ALA A 60 -4.98 -9.03 -14.22
N PHE A 61 -4.36 -9.43 -13.11
CA PHE A 61 -3.57 -8.50 -12.28
C PHE A 61 -2.40 -7.92 -13.07
N THR A 62 -1.62 -8.77 -13.75
CA THR A 62 -0.47 -8.31 -14.55
C THR A 62 -0.91 -7.33 -15.64
N ARG A 63 -2.01 -7.60 -16.34
CA ARG A 63 -2.55 -6.66 -17.36
C ARG A 63 -2.98 -5.32 -16.76
N ALA A 64 -3.66 -5.34 -15.62
CA ALA A 64 -4.03 -4.11 -14.91
C ALA A 64 -2.79 -3.33 -14.47
N PHE A 65 -1.82 -4.03 -13.86
CA PHE A 65 -0.55 -3.47 -13.40
C PHE A 65 0.27 -2.88 -14.56
N ASP A 66 0.39 -3.59 -15.67
CA ASP A 66 1.15 -3.15 -16.85
C ASP A 66 0.49 -1.97 -17.56
N ARG A 67 -0.82 -1.82 -17.49
CA ARG A 67 -1.50 -0.62 -18.01
C ARG A 67 -1.31 0.58 -17.09
N LEU A 68 -1.38 0.36 -15.78
CA LEU A 68 -1.11 1.39 -14.78
C LEU A 68 0.33 1.88 -14.88
N PHE A 69 1.32 1.02 -14.71
CA PHE A 69 2.72 1.42 -14.61
C PHE A 69 3.50 1.29 -15.91
N GLY A 70 3.04 0.47 -16.85
CA GLY A 70 3.80 0.13 -18.05
C GLY A 70 4.38 -1.30 -17.97
N PRO A 71 4.63 -1.94 -19.13
CA PRO A 71 5.06 -3.34 -19.20
C PRO A 71 6.54 -3.56 -18.87
N SER A 72 7.32 -2.52 -18.54
CA SER A 72 8.74 -2.65 -18.25
C SER A 72 9.15 -1.71 -17.13
N PRO A 73 9.71 -2.24 -16.02
CA PRO A 73 10.19 -1.44 -14.89
C PRO A 73 11.23 -0.37 -15.25
N GLY A 74 12.05 -0.63 -16.28
CA GLY A 74 13.13 0.26 -16.70
C GLY A 74 12.68 1.44 -17.57
N ARG A 75 11.41 1.50 -17.98
CA ARG A 75 10.90 2.62 -18.79
C ARG A 75 10.63 3.84 -17.91
N LEU A 76 10.96 5.03 -18.42
CA LEU A 76 10.70 6.30 -17.74
C LEU A 76 9.25 6.46 -17.28
N GLY A 77 8.28 6.00 -18.08
CA GLY A 77 6.87 6.02 -17.73
C GLY A 77 6.54 5.20 -16.48
N PHE A 78 7.21 4.06 -16.27
CA PHE A 78 7.04 3.25 -15.06
C PHE A 78 7.63 3.95 -13.86
N ILE A 79 8.86 4.45 -14.00
CA ILE A 79 9.58 5.15 -12.94
C ILE A 79 8.77 6.36 -12.46
N PHE A 80 8.30 7.20 -13.39
CA PHE A 80 7.49 8.38 -13.06
C PHE A 80 6.20 8.03 -12.32
N LYS A 81 5.47 7.01 -12.77
CA LYS A 81 4.21 6.59 -12.14
C LYS A 81 4.43 5.91 -10.79
N ALA A 82 5.52 5.16 -10.61
CA ALA A 82 5.92 4.61 -9.33
C ALA A 82 6.26 5.72 -8.34
N ILE A 83 7.00 6.75 -8.78
CA ILE A 83 7.31 7.93 -7.96
C ILE A 83 6.02 8.66 -7.57
N LEU A 84 5.15 8.95 -8.53
CA LEU A 84 3.89 9.63 -8.27
C LEU A 84 3.03 8.84 -7.28
N LEU A 85 2.94 7.52 -7.44
CA LEU A 85 2.22 6.68 -6.51
C LEU A 85 2.82 6.75 -5.11
N SER A 86 4.13 6.57 -4.96
CA SER A 86 4.81 6.62 -3.67
C SER A 86 4.60 7.97 -2.96
N LEU A 87 4.67 9.08 -3.69
CA LEU A 87 4.37 10.41 -3.16
C LEU A 87 2.92 10.53 -2.68
N LEU A 88 1.96 10.05 -3.47
CA LEU A 88 0.55 10.07 -3.11
C LEU A 88 0.27 9.20 -1.89
N THR A 89 0.83 7.99 -1.85
CA THR A 89 0.72 7.08 -0.71
C THR A 89 1.32 7.70 0.55
N GLY A 90 2.51 8.28 0.45
CA GLY A 90 3.14 8.98 1.56
C GLY A 90 2.32 10.17 2.04
N ALA A 91 1.75 10.97 1.14
CA ALA A 91 0.91 12.10 1.48
C ALA A 91 -0.36 11.68 2.22
N VAL A 92 -1.01 10.60 1.76
CA VAL A 92 -2.20 10.06 2.43
C VAL A 92 -1.85 9.45 3.79
N LEU A 93 -0.75 8.72 3.91
CA LEU A 93 -0.30 8.19 5.21
C LEU A 93 0.14 9.30 6.17
N LEU A 94 0.72 10.39 5.67
CA LEU A 94 1.02 11.58 6.49
C LEU A 94 -0.27 12.24 6.97
N ALA A 95 -1.22 12.48 6.09
CA ALA A 95 -2.52 13.02 6.47
C ALA A 95 -3.22 12.13 7.52
N THR A 96 -3.16 10.82 7.30
CA THR A 96 -3.64 9.80 8.24
C THR A 96 -2.95 9.95 9.60
N PHE A 97 -1.62 9.99 9.64
CA PHE A 97 -0.84 10.13 10.86
C PHE A 97 -1.15 11.41 11.63
N LEU A 98 -1.23 12.54 10.93
CA LEU A 98 -1.55 13.84 11.54
C LEU A 98 -2.94 13.81 12.19
N VAL A 99 -3.91 13.15 11.56
CA VAL A 99 -5.26 13.01 12.09
C VAL A 99 -5.30 12.09 13.32
N VAL A 100 -4.58 10.96 13.29
CA VAL A 100 -4.49 10.04 14.45
C VAL A 100 -3.79 10.69 15.64
N ASN A 101 -2.90 11.66 15.40
CA ASN A 101 -2.13 12.34 16.42
C ASN A 101 -2.52 13.84 16.50
N PRO A 102 -3.71 14.17 17.03
CA PRO A 102 -4.25 15.53 16.99
C PRO A 102 -3.37 16.54 17.74
N VAL A 103 -2.71 16.14 18.83
CA VAL A 103 -1.74 16.98 19.56
C VAL A 103 -0.57 17.37 18.65
N PHE A 104 -0.06 16.40 17.89
CA PHE A 104 1.01 16.63 16.92
C PHE A 104 0.55 17.50 15.75
N LEU A 105 -0.66 17.27 15.23
CA LEU A 105 -1.27 18.14 14.20
C LEU A 105 -1.41 19.57 14.69
N THR A 106 -1.93 19.80 15.89
CA THR A 106 -2.05 21.15 16.47
C THR A 106 -0.67 21.81 16.57
N SER A 107 0.34 21.08 17.01
CA SER A 107 1.73 21.55 17.10
C SER A 107 2.31 21.94 15.72
N VAL A 108 2.06 21.13 14.69
CA VAL A 108 2.47 21.42 13.30
C VAL A 108 1.71 22.60 12.69
N LEU A 109 0.44 22.81 13.05
CA LEU A 109 -0.35 23.94 12.56
C LEU A 109 0.03 25.25 13.25
N SER A 110 0.31 25.23 14.55
CA SER A 110 0.63 26.40 15.35
C SER A 110 2.07 26.89 15.20
N ASP A 111 3.03 26.00 14.89
CA ASP A 111 4.45 26.34 14.79
C ASP A 111 4.98 26.18 13.35
N SER A 112 5.37 27.31 12.75
CA SER A 112 5.97 27.35 11.40
C SER A 112 7.31 26.62 11.29
N TYR A 113 8.09 26.57 12.37
CA TYR A 113 9.37 25.87 12.42
C TYR A 113 9.15 24.36 12.43
N GLN A 114 8.25 23.86 13.28
CA GLN A 114 7.90 22.44 13.29
C GLN A 114 7.28 22.00 11.97
N ARG A 115 6.42 22.81 11.37
CA ARG A 115 5.91 22.54 10.02
C ARG A 115 7.03 22.37 9.01
N GLY A 116 7.99 23.30 8.97
CA GLY A 116 9.17 23.20 8.11
C GLY A 116 10.01 21.95 8.39
N ALA A 117 10.21 21.59 9.66
CA ALA A 117 10.95 20.41 10.06
C ALA A 117 10.26 19.10 9.63
N VAL A 118 8.95 18.98 9.88
CA VAL A 118 8.15 17.80 9.51
C VAL A 118 8.09 17.63 7.99
N PHE A 119 7.77 18.68 7.24
CA PHE A 119 7.75 18.61 5.78
C PHE A 119 9.14 18.37 5.18
N GLY A 120 10.18 18.98 5.76
CA GLY A 120 11.56 18.76 5.34
C GLY A 120 12.03 17.33 5.59
N GLN A 121 11.70 16.76 6.75
CA GLN A 121 12.01 15.36 7.09
C GLN A 121 11.19 14.40 6.23
N PHE A 122 9.91 14.69 6.02
CA PHE A 122 9.04 13.94 5.13
C PHE A 122 9.60 13.89 3.71
N LEU A 123 9.95 15.04 3.11
CA LEU A 123 10.55 15.09 1.77
C LEU A 123 11.86 14.31 1.70
N LYS A 124 12.79 14.53 2.64
CA LYS A 124 14.10 13.85 2.64
C LYS A 124 13.95 12.33 2.76
N VAL A 125 13.13 11.85 3.69
CA VAL A 125 12.97 10.42 3.96
C VAL A 125 12.09 9.74 2.90
N ILE A 126 11.02 10.39 2.42
CA ILE A 126 10.23 9.84 1.33
C ILE A 126 11.03 9.73 0.04
N ILE A 127 11.74 10.79 -0.34
CA ILE A 127 12.43 10.81 -1.63
C ILE A 127 13.56 9.77 -1.65
N VAL A 128 14.31 9.64 -0.56
CA VAL A 128 15.49 8.77 -0.54
C VAL A 128 15.12 7.30 -0.29
N VAL A 129 14.17 7.06 0.61
CA VAL A 129 13.93 5.73 1.17
C VAL A 129 12.68 5.15 0.57
N ASN A 130 11.60 5.92 0.61
CA ASN A 130 10.30 5.43 0.23
C ASN A 130 10.18 5.25 -1.28
N LEU A 131 10.73 6.16 -2.08
CA LEU A 131 10.72 5.99 -3.54
C LEU A 131 11.49 4.73 -3.98
N ALA A 132 12.67 4.49 -3.39
CA ALA A 132 13.49 3.32 -3.73
C ALA A 132 12.84 2.02 -3.26
N VAL A 133 12.35 1.99 -2.02
CA VAL A 133 11.66 0.83 -1.45
C VAL A 133 10.37 0.56 -2.20
N ASP A 134 9.51 1.55 -2.41
CA ASP A 134 8.24 1.39 -3.14
C ASP A 134 8.47 0.94 -4.57
N TYR A 135 9.47 1.49 -5.25
CA TYR A 135 9.85 1.03 -6.59
C TYR A 135 10.25 -0.45 -6.58
N ILE A 136 11.14 -0.86 -5.69
CA ILE A 136 11.56 -2.27 -5.55
C ILE A 136 10.36 -3.17 -5.22
N CYS A 137 9.51 -2.74 -4.29
CA CYS A 137 8.30 -3.43 -3.85
C CYS A 137 7.28 -3.60 -4.99
N LEU A 138 7.10 -2.58 -5.84
CA LEU A 138 6.24 -2.61 -7.02
C LEU A 138 6.78 -3.55 -8.09
N VAL A 139 8.10 -3.51 -8.34
CA VAL A 139 8.75 -4.44 -9.28
C VAL A 139 8.64 -5.88 -8.76
N TYR A 140 8.90 -6.11 -7.48
CA TYR A 140 8.80 -7.42 -6.86
C TYR A 140 7.35 -7.96 -6.88
N CYS A 141 6.35 -7.10 -6.66
CA CYS A 141 4.94 -7.46 -6.75
C CYS A 141 4.60 -8.08 -8.12
N ARG A 142 5.15 -7.53 -9.21
CA ARG A 142 4.99 -8.08 -10.56
C ARG A 142 5.62 -9.47 -10.70
N ASP A 143 6.84 -9.66 -10.18
CA ASP A 143 7.53 -10.95 -10.24
C ASP A 143 6.80 -12.05 -9.46
N VAL A 144 6.26 -11.69 -8.30
CA VAL A 144 5.43 -12.53 -7.43
C VAL A 144 4.20 -13.03 -8.19
N VAL A 145 3.53 -12.17 -8.96
CA VAL A 145 2.38 -12.54 -9.80
C VAL A 145 2.80 -13.46 -10.95
N GLY A 146 3.94 -13.17 -11.60
CA GLY A 146 4.48 -14.03 -12.66
C GLY A 146 4.86 -15.44 -12.17
N ARG A 147 5.24 -15.60 -10.90
CA ARG A 147 5.45 -16.91 -10.27
C ARG A 147 4.13 -17.65 -10.07
N LEU A 148 3.08 -16.97 -9.62
CA LEU A 148 1.75 -17.56 -9.41
C LEU A 148 1.09 -18.02 -10.72
N ALA A 149 1.31 -17.29 -11.81
CA ALA A 149 0.80 -17.66 -13.13
C ALA A 149 1.33 -19.02 -13.63
N ARG A 150 2.51 -19.47 -13.14
CA ARG A 150 3.15 -20.73 -13.55
C ARG A 150 2.70 -21.97 -12.75
N GLY A 151 2.01 -21.79 -11.63
CA GLY A 151 1.69 -22.91 -10.74
C GLY A 151 0.85 -22.48 -9.56
N TRP A 152 -0.45 -22.38 -9.78
CA TRP A 152 -1.36 -21.88 -8.75
C TRP A 152 -1.94 -23.00 -7.91
N SER A 153 -1.84 -22.81 -6.60
CA SER A 153 -2.52 -23.57 -5.56
C SER A 153 -2.72 -22.67 -4.35
N VAL A 154 -3.64 -23.00 -3.44
CA VAL A 154 -3.82 -22.23 -2.19
C VAL A 154 -2.52 -22.18 -1.39
N ARG A 155 -1.75 -23.28 -1.38
CA ARG A 155 -0.43 -23.35 -0.73
C ARG A 155 0.58 -22.45 -1.43
N ALA A 156 0.62 -22.45 -2.77
CA ALA A 156 1.49 -21.56 -3.53
C ALA A 156 1.10 -20.09 -3.35
N LEU A 157 -0.20 -19.77 -3.30
CA LEU A 157 -0.71 -18.43 -3.00
C LEU A 157 -0.26 -17.99 -1.61
N ALA A 158 -0.56 -18.75 -0.56
CA ALA A 158 -0.17 -18.43 0.80
C ALA A 158 1.36 -18.25 0.94
N ARG A 159 2.16 -19.14 0.35
CA ARG A 159 3.62 -19.03 0.33
C ARG A 159 4.08 -17.78 -0.40
N THR A 160 3.47 -17.46 -1.54
CA THR A 160 3.87 -16.32 -2.37
C THR A 160 3.51 -14.99 -1.70
N LEU A 161 2.34 -14.91 -1.05
CA LEU A 161 1.93 -13.76 -0.25
C LEU A 161 2.83 -13.57 0.99
N ALA A 162 3.22 -14.67 1.66
CA ALA A 162 4.16 -14.62 2.77
C ALA A 162 5.56 -14.16 2.33
N LEU A 163 6.04 -14.65 1.18
CA LEU A 163 7.31 -14.21 0.59
C LEU A 163 7.25 -12.74 0.13
N ASP A 164 6.10 -12.28 -0.39
CA ASP A 164 5.87 -10.87 -0.72
C ASP A 164 6.05 -9.97 0.50
N LEU A 165 5.36 -10.28 1.61
CA LEU A 165 5.54 -9.53 2.86
C LEU A 165 6.98 -9.64 3.39
N GLY A 166 7.57 -10.83 3.40
CA GLY A 166 8.92 -11.06 3.94
C GLY A 166 10.00 -10.29 3.18
N VAL A 167 9.94 -10.27 1.84
CA VAL A 167 10.92 -9.52 1.02
C VAL A 167 10.72 -8.03 1.20
N LYS A 168 9.48 -7.53 1.24
CA LYS A 168 9.22 -6.09 1.45
C LYS A 168 9.66 -5.64 2.84
N ALA A 169 9.40 -6.45 3.87
CA ALA A 169 9.90 -6.21 5.22
C ALA A 169 11.43 -6.17 5.25
N LEU A 170 12.11 -7.09 4.54
CA LEU A 170 13.57 -7.10 4.43
C LEU A 170 14.10 -5.86 3.71
N VAL A 171 13.53 -5.49 2.56
CA VAL A 171 13.93 -4.29 1.80
C VAL A 171 13.71 -3.03 2.64
N MET A 172 12.59 -2.94 3.35
CA MET A 172 12.31 -1.84 4.29
C MET A 172 13.34 -1.78 5.42
N LEU A 173 13.65 -2.93 6.04
CA LEU A 173 14.61 -3.00 7.13
C LEU A 173 16.01 -2.55 6.68
N ILE A 174 16.46 -3.02 5.52
CA ILE A 174 17.74 -2.61 4.91
C ILE A 174 17.75 -1.11 4.66
N ALA A 175 16.66 -0.57 4.09
CA ALA A 175 16.54 0.85 3.81
C ALA A 175 16.56 1.69 5.11
N MET A 176 15.84 1.26 6.15
CA MET A 176 15.87 1.90 7.47
C MET A 176 17.27 1.87 8.10
N ILE A 177 17.97 0.74 8.06
CA ILE A 177 19.35 0.62 8.53
C ILE A 177 20.24 1.62 7.79
N PHE A 178 20.12 1.71 6.46
CA PHE A 178 20.93 2.62 5.66
C PHE A 178 20.68 4.08 6.03
N VAL A 179 19.42 4.45 6.24
CA VAL A 179 19.00 5.82 6.59
C VAL A 179 19.46 6.20 7.97
N PHE A 180 19.19 5.35 8.97
CA PHE A 180 19.59 5.64 10.33
C PHE A 180 21.12 5.60 10.50
N SER A 181 21.83 4.73 9.78
CA SER A 181 23.30 4.71 9.79
C SER A 181 23.90 5.93 9.07
N GLY A 182 23.29 6.36 7.96
CA GLY A 182 23.72 7.54 7.21
C GLY A 182 23.46 8.85 7.97
N ILE A 183 22.35 8.95 8.70
CA ILE A 183 22.02 10.10 9.56
C ILE A 183 22.86 10.09 10.85
N ALA A 184 23.07 8.92 11.49
CA ALA A 184 23.88 8.80 12.69
C ALA A 184 25.36 9.16 12.44
N GLY A 185 25.89 8.81 11.26
CA GLY A 185 27.27 9.14 10.87
C GLY A 185 27.58 10.64 10.77
N GLN A 186 26.57 11.53 10.83
CA GLN A 186 26.78 12.98 10.81
C GLN A 186 26.99 13.61 12.21
N ASN A 187 26.72 12.89 13.31
CA ASN A 187 26.61 13.49 14.65
C ASN A 187 27.40 12.79 15.78
N GLY A 188 28.43 11.97 15.51
CA GLY A 188 29.31 11.44 16.57
C GLY A 188 30.15 10.19 16.21
N PRO A 189 30.84 9.60 17.20
CA PRO A 189 31.76 8.46 16.97
C PRO A 189 30.99 7.22 16.52
N VAL A 190 31.28 6.82 15.27
CA VAL A 190 30.59 5.85 14.41
C VAL A 190 30.21 4.53 15.10
N GLY A 191 31.04 4.01 16.02
CA GLY A 191 30.83 2.69 16.63
C GLY A 191 29.75 2.59 17.71
N ARG A 192 29.57 3.61 18.57
CA ARG A 192 28.54 3.57 19.65
C ARG A 192 27.15 3.97 19.13
N GLN A 193 27.09 4.87 18.14
CA GLN A 193 25.83 5.34 17.57
C GLN A 193 25.17 4.31 16.64
N GLN A 194 25.94 3.49 15.93
CA GLN A 194 25.39 2.39 15.12
C GLN A 194 24.71 1.32 15.99
N LEU A 195 25.32 0.93 17.12
CA LEU A 195 24.71 -0.05 18.02
C LEU A 195 23.39 0.46 18.62
N ALA A 196 23.32 1.74 18.97
CA ALA A 196 22.10 2.40 19.45
C ALA A 196 21.00 2.48 18.38
N VAL A 197 21.37 2.64 17.10
CA VAL A 197 20.43 2.56 15.97
C VAL A 197 19.84 1.16 15.83
N PHE A 198 20.65 0.11 15.90
CA PHE A 198 20.14 -1.27 15.83
C PHE A 198 19.23 -1.62 17.02
N GLN A 199 19.55 -1.10 18.21
CA GLN A 199 18.73 -1.30 19.41
C GLN A 199 17.39 -0.54 19.36
N SER A 200 17.30 0.57 18.64
CA SER A 200 16.06 1.34 18.52
C SER A 200 15.13 0.86 17.41
N LEU A 201 15.64 0.12 16.41
CA LEU A 201 14.84 -0.40 15.29
C LEU A 201 13.57 -1.16 15.70
N PRO A 202 13.59 -2.09 16.67
CA PRO A 202 12.37 -2.79 17.09
C PRO A 202 11.29 -1.85 17.61
N HIS A 203 11.68 -0.84 18.39
CA HIS A 203 10.75 0.16 18.91
C HIS A 203 10.21 1.06 17.79
N VAL A 204 11.09 1.52 16.89
CA VAL A 204 10.67 2.32 15.73
C VAL A 204 9.70 1.54 14.85
N LEU A 205 9.96 0.26 14.59
CA LEU A 205 9.07 -0.60 13.80
C LEU A 205 7.73 -0.83 14.49
N LEU A 206 7.74 -1.07 15.81
CA LEU A 206 6.52 -1.27 16.59
C LEU A 206 5.67 0.00 16.62
N ASP A 207 6.28 1.14 16.97
CA ASP A 207 5.61 2.44 17.01
C ASP A 207 5.12 2.87 15.63
N GLY A 208 5.88 2.57 14.57
CA GLY A 208 5.43 2.82 13.20
C GLY A 208 4.28 1.89 12.79
N ALA A 209 4.32 0.60 13.15
CA ALA A 209 3.23 -0.32 12.87
C ALA A 209 1.92 0.10 13.57
N THR A 210 2.00 0.72 14.75
CA THR A 210 0.86 1.20 15.53
C THR A 210 0.48 2.66 15.29
N PHE A 211 1.10 3.34 14.31
CA PHE A 211 0.90 4.78 14.06
C PHE A 211 1.29 5.72 15.21
N GLY A 212 2.13 5.25 16.14
CA GLY A 212 2.67 6.02 17.27
C GLY A 212 3.73 7.06 16.89
N ASN A 213 4.34 6.98 15.69
CA ASN A 213 5.26 8.01 15.20
C ASN A 213 5.27 8.13 13.67
N LEU A 214 6.00 9.12 13.14
CA LEU A 214 6.10 9.38 11.69
C LEU A 214 6.67 8.20 10.89
N SER A 215 7.33 7.23 11.54
CA SER A 215 7.85 6.05 10.83
C SER A 215 6.75 5.16 10.25
N ALA A 216 5.52 5.28 10.77
CA ALA A 216 4.33 4.62 10.24
C ALA A 216 4.12 4.89 8.75
N ILE A 217 4.41 6.13 8.31
CA ILE A 217 4.27 6.55 6.93
C ILE A 217 5.14 5.68 6.03
N TYR A 218 6.40 5.47 6.42
CA TYR A 218 7.37 4.72 5.62
C TYR A 218 7.10 3.21 5.67
N ILE A 219 6.72 2.68 6.84
CA ILE A 219 6.42 1.26 6.98
C ILE A 219 5.22 0.91 6.11
N TRP A 220 4.11 1.63 6.25
CA TRP A 220 2.85 1.28 5.58
C TRP A 220 2.84 1.58 4.07
N SER A 221 3.63 2.54 3.59
CA SER A 221 3.75 2.80 2.15
C SER A 221 4.39 1.62 1.41
N GLY A 222 5.47 1.03 1.94
CA GLY A 222 6.14 -0.12 1.35
C GLY A 222 5.24 -1.34 1.18
N PHE A 223 4.24 -1.50 2.07
CA PHE A 223 3.28 -2.59 2.03
C PHE A 223 2.03 -2.30 1.19
N ILE A 224 1.84 -1.09 0.65
CA ILE A 224 0.61 -0.78 -0.09
C ILE A 224 0.43 -1.64 -1.35
N SER A 225 1.54 -1.96 -2.02
CA SER A 225 1.53 -2.86 -3.17
C SER A 225 1.16 -4.31 -2.79
N SER A 226 1.41 -4.72 -1.54
CA SER A 226 0.91 -6.00 -1.01
C SER A 226 -0.59 -5.95 -0.80
N LEU A 227 -1.15 -4.84 -0.29
CA LEU A 227 -2.61 -4.70 -0.13
C LEU A 227 -3.35 -4.88 -1.46
N TRP A 228 -2.81 -4.33 -2.56
CA TRP A 228 -3.37 -4.53 -3.89
C TRP A 228 -3.30 -5.98 -4.35
N LEU A 229 -2.15 -6.61 -4.19
CA LEU A 229 -1.92 -8.00 -4.58
C LEU A 229 -2.82 -8.95 -3.78
N TRP A 230 -2.86 -8.78 -2.46
CA TRP A 230 -3.65 -9.59 -1.54
C TRP A 230 -5.14 -9.38 -1.81
N GLY A 231 -5.57 -8.13 -1.95
CA GLY A 231 -6.94 -7.79 -2.28
C GLY A 231 -7.39 -8.40 -3.61
N TRP A 232 -6.56 -8.33 -4.64
CA TRP A 232 -6.89 -8.94 -5.92
C TRP A 232 -6.93 -10.47 -5.86
N LEU A 233 -5.93 -11.10 -5.26
CA LEU A 233 -5.78 -12.56 -5.28
C LEU A 233 -6.70 -13.28 -4.29
N VAL A 234 -7.09 -12.63 -3.20
CA VAL A 234 -7.93 -13.23 -2.14
C VAL A 234 -9.36 -12.74 -2.19
N LEU A 235 -9.59 -11.45 -2.42
CA LEU A 235 -10.94 -10.85 -2.36
C LEU A 235 -11.72 -11.12 -3.65
N THR A 236 -11.08 -11.02 -4.83
CA THR A 236 -11.75 -11.22 -6.12
C THR A 236 -12.40 -12.62 -6.22
N PRO A 237 -11.72 -13.74 -5.89
CA PRO A 237 -12.36 -15.06 -5.94
C PRO A 237 -13.44 -15.27 -4.88
N ARG A 238 -13.39 -14.55 -3.75
CA ARG A 238 -14.42 -14.63 -2.70
C ARG A 238 -15.68 -13.85 -3.10
N LEU A 239 -15.51 -12.64 -3.61
CA LEU A 239 -16.60 -11.82 -4.13
C LEU A 239 -17.28 -12.50 -5.33
N ALA A 240 -16.52 -13.20 -6.18
CA ALA A 240 -17.04 -14.07 -7.23
C ALA A 240 -18.04 -15.11 -6.68
N ARG A 241 -17.64 -15.86 -5.65
CA ARG A 241 -18.47 -16.91 -5.05
C ARG A 241 -19.73 -16.38 -4.39
N MET A 242 -19.69 -15.13 -3.93
CA MET A 242 -20.84 -14.45 -3.33
C MET A 242 -21.77 -13.85 -4.39
N GLY A 243 -21.48 -14.00 -5.68
CA GLY A 243 -22.25 -13.36 -6.77
C GLY A 243 -22.12 -11.83 -6.79
N MET A 244 -21.22 -11.27 -5.96
CA MET A 244 -20.94 -9.83 -5.88
C MET A 244 -20.03 -9.44 -7.05
N GLY A 245 -20.60 -9.39 -8.25
CA GLY A 245 -19.86 -9.17 -9.49
C GLY A 245 -20.68 -9.34 -10.76
N SER A 246 -21.98 -9.64 -10.66
CA SER A 246 -22.86 -9.86 -11.82
C SER A 246 -23.20 -8.60 -12.63
N GLY A 247 -22.63 -7.45 -12.29
CA GLY A 247 -22.73 -6.21 -13.05
C GLY A 247 -21.56 -6.02 -14.00
N ASN A 248 -21.68 -5.10 -14.96
CA ASN A 248 -20.65 -4.84 -15.98
C ASN A 248 -19.30 -4.31 -15.45
N ARG A 249 -19.09 -4.20 -14.13
CA ARG A 249 -17.91 -3.56 -13.50
C ARG A 249 -17.48 -4.27 -12.20
N PRO A 250 -17.02 -5.52 -12.27
CA PRO A 250 -16.66 -6.30 -11.10
C PRO A 250 -15.48 -5.73 -10.30
N MET A 251 -14.51 -5.11 -10.96
CA MET A 251 -13.35 -4.55 -10.27
C MET A 251 -13.67 -3.26 -9.52
N ARG A 252 -14.75 -2.57 -9.90
CA ARG A 252 -15.33 -1.51 -9.06
C ARG A 252 -15.79 -2.06 -7.71
N THR A 253 -16.38 -3.26 -7.67
CA THR A 253 -16.81 -3.91 -6.43
C THR A 253 -15.61 -4.28 -5.55
N VAL A 254 -14.56 -4.84 -6.14
CA VAL A 254 -13.31 -5.18 -5.43
C VAL A 254 -12.61 -3.91 -4.92
N ALA A 255 -12.53 -2.87 -5.75
CA ALA A 255 -11.99 -1.56 -5.39
C ALA A 255 -12.75 -0.92 -4.22
N LEU A 256 -14.08 -0.95 -4.25
CA LEU A 256 -14.93 -0.43 -3.18
C LEU A 256 -14.82 -1.25 -1.90
N ALA A 257 -14.70 -2.58 -2.00
CA ALA A 257 -14.53 -3.45 -0.84
C ALA A 257 -13.16 -3.26 -0.17
N LEU A 258 -12.08 -3.16 -0.96
CA LEU A 258 -10.75 -2.89 -0.41
C LEU A 258 -10.62 -1.46 0.10
N GLY A 259 -11.14 -0.49 -0.65
CA GLY A 259 -11.10 0.90 -0.23
C GLY A 259 -11.97 1.17 1.00
N GLY A 260 -13.21 0.66 1.00
CA GLY A 260 -14.12 0.73 2.13
C GLY A 260 -13.63 -0.06 3.34
N GLY A 261 -13.02 -1.24 3.13
CA GLY A 261 -12.40 -2.03 4.19
C GLY A 261 -11.18 -1.33 4.81
N ALA A 262 -10.31 -0.74 3.99
CA ALA A 262 -9.18 0.06 4.45
C ALA A 262 -9.65 1.30 5.23
N ALA A 263 -10.68 1.99 4.75
CA ALA A 263 -11.30 3.11 5.46
C ALA A 263 -11.94 2.66 6.79
N ALA A 264 -12.64 1.53 6.81
CA ALA A 264 -13.26 1.00 8.03
C ALA A 264 -12.22 0.57 9.08
N LEU A 265 -11.17 -0.14 8.66
CA LEU A 265 -10.05 -0.49 9.55
C LEU A 265 -9.35 0.76 10.09
N TYR A 266 -9.19 1.79 9.26
CA TYR A 266 -8.68 3.08 9.69
C TYR A 266 -9.58 3.72 10.77
N TRP A 267 -10.88 3.81 10.53
CA TRP A 267 -11.82 4.37 11.51
C TRP A 267 -11.86 3.58 12.81
N LEU A 268 -11.72 2.25 12.74
CA LEU A 268 -11.64 1.38 13.90
C LEU A 268 -10.34 1.63 14.68
N ALA A 269 -9.21 1.79 14.01
CA ALA A 269 -7.93 2.12 14.64
C ALA A 269 -7.96 3.51 15.31
N VAL A 270 -8.53 4.52 14.64
CA VAL A 270 -8.75 5.86 15.21
C VAL A 270 -9.63 5.79 16.45
N GLY A 271 -10.73 5.03 16.38
CA GLY A 271 -11.63 4.83 17.51
C GLY A 271 -10.93 4.20 18.71
N ILE A 272 -10.15 3.13 18.50
CA ILE A 272 -9.36 2.49 19.56
C ILE A 272 -8.32 3.45 20.14
N ALA A 273 -7.57 4.16 19.30
CA ALA A 273 -6.56 5.10 19.75
C ALA A 273 -7.16 6.26 20.56
N SER A 274 -8.40 6.67 20.27
CA SER A 274 -9.09 7.73 21.03
C SER A 274 -9.61 7.28 22.41
N LEU A 275 -9.57 5.98 22.71
CA LEU A 275 -10.02 5.39 23.98
C LEU A 275 -8.85 5.13 24.96
N ILE A 276 -7.61 5.29 24.52
CA ILE A 276 -6.37 5.09 25.30
C ILE A 276 -5.80 6.47 25.65
#